data_AF-A0A7X9BG27-F1
#
_entry.id   AF-A0A7X9BG27-F1
#
_cell.length_a   1.000
_cell.length_b   1.000
_cell.length_c   1.000
_cell.angle_alpha   90.00
_cell.angle_beta   90.00
_cell.angle_gamma   90.00
#
_symmetry.space_group_name_H-M   'P 1'
#
loop_
_entity.id
_entity.type
_entity.pdbx_description
1 polymer ?
#
loop_
_entity_poly.entity_id
_entity_poly.type
_entity_poly.pdbx_seq_one_letter_code
_entity_poly.pdbx_strand_id
1 'polypeptide(L)'
;MRQTVRGIIFCVLGVLIIFITGTAAAAGPQNIQGEIGTSNHFVPLFADVPTSYYNAIFINYLAELELVNGYPDGNFRPFAGLTRAEAAAILVRTADEAELPTAAPFVDVNPNHWAAGSITAAAGAGLVKGYPDGTFQ
;
A
#
# COMPACT_ATOMS: atom_id res chain seq x y z
N MET A 1 23.61 -36.19 -38.32
CA MET A 1 23.73 -36.93 -37.04
C MET A 1 23.92 -35.92 -35.92
N ARG A 2 23.07 -35.98 -34.87
CA ARG A 2 23.35 -35.54 -33.49
C ARG A 2 23.50 -34.01 -33.25
N GLN A 3 23.01 -33.34 -32.22
CA GLN A 3 22.25 -33.58 -30.99
C GLN A 3 21.97 -32.17 -30.42
N THR A 4 20.72 -31.71 -30.26
CA THR A 4 20.46 -30.52 -29.40
C THR A 4 19.07 -30.44 -28.76
N VAL A 5 18.26 -31.50 -28.82
CA VAL A 5 16.89 -31.49 -28.21
C VAL A 5 16.83 -32.28 -26.88
N ARG A 6 17.98 -32.54 -26.24
CA ARG A 6 18.07 -33.32 -24.99
C ARG A 6 18.11 -32.49 -23.70
N GLY A 7 17.76 -31.20 -23.75
CA GLY A 7 17.81 -30.31 -22.57
C GLY A 7 16.48 -29.85 -21.98
N ILE A 8 15.37 -29.91 -22.73
CA ILE A 8 14.11 -29.23 -22.35
C ILE A 8 13.03 -30.21 -21.86
N ILE A 9 13.18 -31.51 -22.13
CA ILE A 9 12.16 -32.52 -21.77
C ILE A 9 12.35 -33.10 -20.35
N PHE A 10 13.47 -32.82 -19.67
CA PHE A 10 13.73 -33.33 -18.31
C PHE A 10 13.26 -32.40 -17.17
N CYS A 11 12.69 -31.22 -17.46
CA CYS A 11 12.28 -30.28 -16.41
C CYS A 11 10.78 -30.32 -16.07
N VAL A 12 9.96 -31.10 -16.80
CA VAL A 12 8.49 -31.16 -16.60
C VAL A 12 8.04 -32.45 -15.88
N LEU A 13 8.95 -33.42 -15.67
CA LEU A 13 8.65 -34.73 -15.06
C LEU A 13 9.13 -34.89 -13.61
N GLY A 14 9.58 -33.80 -12.96
CA GLY A 14 10.16 -33.80 -11.61
C GLY A 14 9.26 -33.33 -10.46
N VAL A 15 7.98 -32.97 -10.72
CA VAL A 15 7.06 -32.40 -9.71
C VAL A 15 5.84 -33.30 -9.48
N LEU A 16 6.03 -34.63 -9.50
CA LEU A 16 4.92 -35.60 -9.30
C LEU A 16 5.27 -36.73 -8.31
N ILE A 17 6.03 -36.47 -7.24
CA ILE A 17 6.24 -37.43 -6.14
C ILE A 17 6.37 -36.71 -4.78
N ILE A 18 5.33 -36.02 -4.30
CA ILE A 18 5.25 -35.59 -2.89
C ILE A 18 3.83 -35.74 -2.30
N PHE A 19 3.18 -36.92 -2.42
CA PHE A 19 1.85 -37.10 -1.83
C PHE A 19 1.46 -38.50 -1.34
N ILE A 20 2.33 -39.36 -0.79
CA ILE A 20 1.80 -40.59 -0.15
C ILE A 20 2.60 -41.17 1.05
N THR A 21 2.97 -40.35 2.04
CA THR A 21 3.14 -40.89 3.41
C THR A 21 2.51 -39.93 4.42
N GLY A 22 1.25 -40.21 4.75
CA GLY A 22 0.60 -39.62 5.90
C GLY A 22 1.17 -40.18 7.20
N THR A 23 1.56 -39.30 8.11
CA THR A 23 1.63 -39.59 9.54
C THR A 23 0.72 -38.61 10.27
N ALA A 24 -0.33 -39.17 10.85
CA ALA A 24 -1.30 -38.46 11.67
C ALA A 24 -0.69 -38.14 13.04
N ALA A 25 -0.82 -36.88 13.46
CA ALA A 25 -0.72 -36.48 14.86
C ALA A 25 -1.85 -35.50 15.18
N ALA A 26 -2.91 -36.04 15.79
CA ALA A 26 -3.88 -35.34 16.63
C ALA A 26 -3.14 -34.64 17.80
N ALA A 27 -3.59 -33.57 18.46
CA ALA A 27 -4.72 -32.68 18.32
C ALA A 27 -4.41 -31.42 19.16
N GLY A 28 -4.80 -30.25 18.66
CA GLY A 28 -5.13 -29.08 19.47
C GLY A 28 -6.49 -28.56 18.96
N PRO A 29 -7.41 -28.11 19.83
CA PRO A 29 -8.78 -27.81 19.43
C PRO A 29 -8.80 -26.71 18.36
N GLN A 30 -9.17 -27.08 17.13
CA GLN A 30 -9.65 -26.11 16.15
C GLN A 30 -11.07 -25.75 16.59
N ASN A 31 -11.24 -24.61 17.26
CA ASN A 31 -12.58 -24.13 17.54
C ASN A 31 -13.19 -23.64 16.22
N ILE A 32 -14.08 -24.47 15.66
CA ILE A 32 -14.88 -24.18 14.48
C ILE A 32 -16.08 -23.31 14.90
N GLN A 33 -16.01 -22.01 14.63
CA GLN A 33 -17.17 -21.14 14.46
C GLN A 33 -16.86 -20.23 13.28
N GLY A 34 -17.48 -20.28 12.11
CA GLY A 34 -18.51 -21.14 11.52
C GLY A 34 -18.58 -20.71 10.04
N GLU A 35 -18.76 -21.67 9.16
CA GLU A 35 -18.85 -21.45 7.72
C GLU A 35 -20.19 -20.77 7.37
N ILE A 36 -20.16 -19.48 7.06
CA ILE A 36 -21.06 -18.84 6.11
C ILE A 36 -20.23 -17.96 5.18
N GLY A 37 -20.27 -18.26 3.87
CA GLY A 37 -19.80 -17.32 2.86
C GLY A 37 -20.47 -15.97 3.04
N THR A 38 -19.68 -14.90 2.89
CA THR A 38 -19.96 -13.47 3.18
C THR A 38 -19.71 -13.00 4.62
N SER A 39 -18.45 -12.98 5.04
CA SER A 39 -18.00 -11.87 5.87
C SER A 39 -16.70 -11.35 5.32
N ASN A 40 -16.77 -10.19 4.68
CA ASN A 40 -15.61 -9.33 4.55
C ASN A 40 -15.13 -9.05 5.98
N HIS A 41 -14.22 -9.90 6.50
CA HIS A 41 -13.69 -9.76 7.83
C HIS A 41 -12.86 -8.49 7.80
N PHE A 42 -13.47 -7.39 8.24
CA PHE A 42 -12.81 -6.11 8.34
C PHE A 42 -11.73 -6.21 9.44
N VAL A 43 -10.49 -6.47 9.02
CA VAL A 43 -9.32 -6.41 9.90
C VAL A 43 -8.83 -4.97 9.91
N PRO A 44 -8.81 -4.27 11.06
CA PRO A 44 -8.31 -2.91 11.11
C PRO A 44 -6.81 -2.89 10.72
N LEU A 45 -6.44 -2.08 9.73
CA LEU A 45 -5.03 -1.94 9.30
C LEU A 45 -4.19 -1.09 10.26
N PHE A 46 -4.85 -0.23 11.04
CA PHE A 46 -4.20 0.73 11.93
C PHE A 46 -4.65 0.53 13.37
N ALA A 47 -3.71 0.63 14.32
CA ALA A 47 -3.96 0.33 15.72
C ALA A 47 -4.95 1.31 16.39
N ASP A 48 -5.01 2.55 15.91
CA ASP A 48 -5.86 3.63 16.43
C ASP A 48 -7.18 3.82 15.64
N VAL A 49 -7.49 2.89 14.73
CA VAL A 49 -8.72 2.91 13.92
C VAL A 49 -9.59 1.71 14.30
N PRO A 50 -10.50 1.84 15.29
CA PRO A 50 -11.36 0.73 15.71
C PRO A 50 -12.39 0.41 14.63
N THR A 51 -12.80 -0.87 14.54
CA THR A 51 -13.79 -1.33 13.54
C THR A 51 -15.17 -0.67 13.68
N SER A 52 -15.49 -0.14 14.87
CA SER A 52 -16.70 0.64 15.14
C SER A 52 -16.62 2.08 14.64
N TYR A 53 -15.45 2.57 14.25
CA TYR A 53 -15.32 3.90 13.68
C TYR A 53 -15.90 3.90 12.27
N TYR A 54 -16.90 4.74 12.04
CA TYR A 54 -17.64 4.77 10.77
C TYR A 54 -16.75 5.03 9.54
N ASN A 55 -15.62 5.72 9.73
CA ASN A 55 -14.64 5.96 8.66
C ASN A 55 -13.60 4.85 8.49
N ALA A 56 -13.58 3.83 9.37
CA ALA A 56 -12.59 2.76 9.32
C ALA A 56 -12.60 2.03 7.97
N ILE A 57 -13.79 1.81 7.40
CA ILE A 57 -13.94 1.19 6.08
C ILE A 57 -13.26 2.02 4.99
N PHE A 58 -13.45 3.33 4.98
CA PHE A 58 -12.84 4.21 3.98
C PHE A 58 -11.32 4.32 4.17
N ILE A 59 -10.86 4.40 5.41
CA ILE A 59 -9.43 4.47 5.73
C ILE A 59 -8.71 3.21 5.27
N ASN A 60 -9.24 2.02 5.61
CA ASN A 60 -8.70 0.76 5.15
C ASN A 60 -8.75 0.65 3.62
N TYR A 61 -9.87 1.03 2.99
CA TYR A 61 -10.00 0.98 1.54
C TYR A 61 -8.94 1.84 0.82
N LEU A 62 -8.72 3.07 1.29
CA LEU A 62 -7.68 3.94 0.73
C LEU A 62 -6.26 3.41 1.01
N ALA A 63 -6.06 2.72 2.13
CA ALA A 63 -4.78 2.12 2.48
C ALA A 63 -4.48 0.87 1.63
N GLU A 64 -5.50 0.06 1.34
CA GLU A 64 -5.40 -1.09 0.42
C GLU A 64 -5.09 -0.65 -1.02
N LEU A 65 -5.53 0.55 -1.41
CA LEU A 65 -5.16 1.18 -2.68
C LEU A 65 -3.79 1.89 -2.64
N GLU A 66 -3.06 1.81 -1.52
CA GLU A 66 -1.78 2.49 -1.28
C GLU A 66 -1.84 4.03 -1.41
N LEU A 67 -3.04 4.62 -1.38
CA LEU A 67 -3.25 6.07 -1.50
C LEU A 67 -2.91 6.80 -0.20
N VAL A 68 -3.24 6.17 0.93
CA VAL A 68 -2.91 6.65 2.27
C VAL A 68 -2.08 5.60 2.99
N ASN A 69 -1.11 6.06 3.78
CA ASN A 69 -0.30 5.21 4.63
C ASN A 69 -0.38 5.74 6.06
N GLY A 70 -0.31 4.82 7.01
CA GLY A 70 -0.15 5.17 8.43
C GLY A 70 1.27 5.64 8.72
N TYR A 71 1.45 6.09 9.95
CA TYR A 71 2.74 6.44 10.49
C TYR A 71 3.55 5.16 10.83
N PRO A 72 4.89 5.25 10.96
CA PRO A 72 5.74 4.11 11.30
C PRO A 72 5.42 3.44 12.64
N ASP A 73 4.63 4.10 13.49
CA ASP A 73 4.15 3.57 14.77
C ASP A 73 2.91 2.66 14.63
N GLY A 74 2.40 2.46 13.41
CA GLY A 74 1.22 1.64 13.12
C GLY A 74 -0.12 2.37 13.29
N ASN A 75 -0.10 3.69 13.51
CA ASN A 75 -1.30 4.51 13.66
C ASN A 75 -1.64 5.26 12.36
N PHE A 76 -2.90 5.63 12.18
CA PHE A 76 -3.39 6.48 11.09
C PHE A 76 -3.62 7.93 11.54
N ARG A 77 -3.96 8.13 12.81
CA ARG A 77 -4.34 9.42 13.44
C ARG A 77 -5.58 10.05 12.77
N PRO A 78 -6.74 9.38 12.76
CA PRO A 78 -7.93 9.83 12.03
C PRO A 78 -8.51 11.17 12.51
N PHE A 79 -8.15 11.61 13.72
CA PHE A 79 -8.60 12.89 14.29
C PHE A 79 -7.54 13.99 14.20
N ALA A 80 -6.35 13.69 13.69
CA ALA A 80 -5.36 14.71 13.38
C ALA A 80 -5.80 15.49 12.14
N GLY A 81 -5.53 16.79 12.10
CA GLY A 81 -5.73 17.58 10.90
C GLY A 81 -4.81 17.10 9.78
N LEU A 82 -5.31 17.07 8.54
CA LEU A 82 -4.52 16.74 7.37
C LEU A 82 -3.57 17.89 7.02
N THR A 83 -2.26 17.63 6.99
CA THR A 83 -1.28 18.63 6.56
C THR A 83 -1.31 18.81 5.04
N ARG A 84 -0.89 19.99 4.56
CA ARG A 84 -0.80 20.27 3.11
C ARG A 84 0.16 19.31 2.40
N ALA A 85 1.23 18.90 3.07
CA ALA A 85 2.18 17.90 2.56
C ALA A 85 1.53 16.52 2.40
N GLU A 86 0.75 16.07 3.38
CA GLU A 86 -0.01 14.81 3.29
C GLU A 86 -1.08 14.86 2.20
N ALA A 87 -1.80 15.98 2.09
CA ALA A 87 -2.77 16.19 1.01
C ALA A 87 -2.11 16.10 -0.37
N ALA A 88 -0.95 16.76 -0.56
CA ALA A 88 -0.19 16.68 -1.82
C ALA A 88 0.27 15.24 -2.12
N ALA A 89 0.71 14.49 -1.11
CA ALA A 89 1.09 13.09 -1.28
C ALA A 89 -0.09 12.21 -1.73
N ILE A 90 -1.26 12.40 -1.15
CA ILE A 90 -2.48 11.66 -1.56
C ILE A 90 -2.84 12.02 -3.00
N LEU A 91 -2.87 13.32 -3.34
CA LEU A 91 -3.21 13.79 -4.69
C LEU A 91 -2.28 13.20 -5.75
N VAL A 92 -0.97 13.16 -5.48
CA VAL A 92 -0.01 12.57 -6.42
C VAL A 92 -0.19 11.07 -6.55
N ARG A 93 -0.48 10.34 -5.47
CA ARG A 93 -0.74 8.89 -5.58
C ARG A 93 -2.02 8.58 -6.35
N THR A 94 -3.00 9.47 -6.30
CA THR A 94 -4.22 9.34 -7.12
C THR A 94 -4.02 9.75 -8.58
N ALA A 95 -2.99 10.54 -8.87
CA ALA A 95 -2.67 10.99 -10.22
C ALA A 95 -1.72 9.97 -10.86
N ASP A 96 -2.19 9.28 -11.89
CA ASP A 96 -1.42 8.29 -12.64
C ASP A 96 -0.39 9.02 -13.54
N GLU A 97 0.73 9.45 -12.97
CA GLU A 97 1.60 10.44 -13.62
C GLU A 97 3.03 9.93 -13.72
N ALA A 98 3.32 9.34 -14.88
CA ALA A 98 4.59 8.75 -15.26
C ALA A 98 5.74 9.75 -15.44
N GLU A 99 5.50 11.07 -15.50
CA GLU A 99 6.56 12.07 -15.72
C GLU A 99 6.26 13.41 -15.03
N LEU A 100 6.28 13.41 -13.70
CA LEU A 100 6.09 14.65 -12.94
C LEU A 100 7.39 15.48 -12.88
N PRO A 101 7.32 16.81 -13.07
CA PRO A 101 8.50 17.68 -13.00
C PRO A 101 9.24 17.51 -11.66
N THR A 102 10.57 17.53 -11.69
CA THR A 102 11.44 17.28 -10.52
C THR A 102 12.02 18.54 -9.88
N ALA A 103 11.71 19.73 -10.40
CA ALA A 103 12.22 20.98 -9.84
C ALA A 103 11.28 21.51 -8.73
N ALA A 104 11.71 21.40 -7.47
CA ALA A 104 10.96 21.91 -6.32
C ALA A 104 10.76 23.43 -6.43
N PRO A 105 9.52 23.93 -6.63
CA PRO A 105 9.28 25.35 -6.89
C PRO A 105 9.22 26.21 -5.62
N PHE A 106 9.33 25.60 -4.43
CA PHE A 106 9.07 26.26 -3.15
C PHE A 106 10.31 26.37 -2.27
N VAL A 107 10.51 27.53 -1.65
CA VAL A 107 11.72 27.87 -0.88
C VAL A 107 11.77 27.22 0.51
N ASP A 108 10.62 26.85 1.04
CA ASP A 108 10.41 26.26 2.38
C ASP A 108 10.37 24.72 2.35
N VAL A 109 10.41 24.11 1.17
CA VAL A 109 10.40 22.65 1.03
C VAL A 109 11.84 22.15 0.98
N ASN A 110 12.28 21.55 2.10
CA ASN A 110 13.57 20.87 2.15
C ASN A 110 13.58 19.70 1.15
N PRO A 111 14.57 19.58 0.24
CA PRO A 111 14.64 18.50 -0.74
C PRO A 111 14.66 17.09 -0.14
N ASN A 112 15.13 16.94 1.11
CA ASN A 112 15.16 15.68 1.84
C ASN A 112 13.88 15.41 2.65
N HIS A 113 12.89 16.31 2.60
CA HIS A 113 11.60 16.08 3.24
C HIS A 113 10.85 14.96 2.51
N TRP A 114 10.21 14.05 3.26
CA TRP A 114 9.52 12.88 2.71
C TRP A 114 8.48 13.23 1.64
N ALA A 115 7.82 14.39 1.77
CA ALA A 115 6.82 14.87 0.84
C ALA A 115 7.38 15.75 -0.30
N ALA A 116 8.68 16.05 -0.34
CA ALA A 116 9.25 17.00 -1.30
C ALA A 116 8.97 16.59 -2.75
N GLY A 117 9.12 15.29 -3.06
CA GLY A 117 8.79 14.73 -4.37
C GLY A 117 7.31 14.93 -4.71
N SER A 118 6.41 14.57 -3.79
CA SER A 118 4.97 14.71 -3.97
C SER A 118 4.51 16.17 -4.10
N ILE A 119 5.07 17.09 -3.32
CA ILE A 119 4.74 18.51 -3.40
C ILE A 119 5.14 19.08 -4.76
N THR A 120 6.34 18.73 -5.22
CA THR A 120 6.88 19.17 -6.51
C THR A 120 6.03 18.64 -7.67
N ALA A 121 5.72 17.35 -7.62
CA ALA A 121 4.85 16.69 -8.56
C ALA A 121 3.46 17.33 -8.63
N ALA A 122 2.82 17.50 -7.47
CA ALA A 122 1.50 18.12 -7.39
C ALA A 122 1.50 19.54 -7.94
N ALA A 123 2.55 20.32 -7.68
CA ALA A 123 2.69 21.69 -8.18
C ALA A 123 2.91 21.71 -9.70
N GLY A 124 3.75 20.80 -10.21
CA GLY A 124 4.00 20.63 -11.64
C GLY A 124 2.75 20.23 -12.43
N ALA A 125 1.91 19.36 -11.86
CA ALA A 125 0.63 18.96 -12.42
C ALA A 125 -0.50 20.00 -12.22
N GLY A 126 -0.24 21.11 -11.52
CA GLY A 126 -1.24 22.13 -11.21
C GLY A 126 -2.31 21.69 -10.20
N LEU A 127 -2.10 20.57 -9.49
CA LEU A 127 -2.99 20.05 -8.45
C LEU A 127 -2.91 20.87 -7.16
N VAL A 128 -1.75 21.49 -6.90
CA VAL A 128 -1.55 22.41 -5.78
C VAL A 128 -0.86 23.67 -6.26
N LYS A 129 -1.08 24.76 -5.51
CA LYS A 129 -0.41 26.03 -5.72
C LYS A 129 0.23 26.50 -4.42
N GLY A 130 1.44 27.03 -4.53
CA GLY A 130 2.09 27.74 -3.43
C GLY A 130 1.58 29.17 -3.29
N TYR A 131 2.16 29.87 -2.34
CA TYR A 131 1.84 31.24 -2.01
C TYR A 131 2.65 32.23 -2.88
N PRO A 132 2.21 33.50 -2.97
CA PRO A 132 2.90 34.53 -3.75
C PRO A 132 4.34 34.81 -3.30
N ASP A 133 4.68 34.44 -2.07
CA ASP A 133 6.02 34.54 -1.48
C ASP A 133 6.95 33.38 -1.86
N GLY A 134 6.47 32.41 -2.65
CA GLY A 134 7.24 31.23 -3.05
C GLY A 134 7.24 30.11 -2.02
N THR A 135 6.38 30.15 -1.00
CA THR A 135 6.25 29.08 0.01
C THR A 135 5.15 28.08 -0.32
N PHE A 136 5.23 26.87 0.24
CA PHE A 136 4.16 25.88 0.18
C PHE A 136 3.29 25.86 1.45
N GLN A 137 3.90 26.08 2.62
CA GLN A 137 3.33 26.01 3.98
C GLN A 137 2.83 24.62 4.38
#